data_AF-A0A3R8QAG3-F1
#
_entry.id   AF-A0A3R8QAG3-F1
#
_cell.length_a   1.000
_cell.length_b   1.000
_cell.length_c   1.000
_cell.angle_alpha   90.00
_cell.angle_beta   90.00
_cell.angle_gamma   90.00
#
_symmetry.space_group_name_H-M   'P 1'
#
loop_
_entity.id
_entity.type
_entity.pdbx_description
1 polymer ?
#
loop_
_entity_poly.entity_id
_entity_poly.type
_entity_poly.pdbx_seq_one_letter_code
_entity_poly.pdbx_strand_id
1 'polypeptide(L)'
;MPNINAPKQSLNTLIIVIGAGLLLYDFIAKPSEIYFKIAGLVILMFGLYKSTQQWTSDNKSENNTEDSSEEESENDNTNHK
;
A
#
# COMPACT_ATOMS: atom_id res chain seq x y z
N MET A 1 -20.58 1.63 -17.36
CA MET A 1 -20.21 2.33 -16.11
C MET A 1 -18.96 1.65 -15.56
N PRO A 2 -17.77 2.28 -15.56
CA PRO A 2 -16.59 1.62 -15.02
C PRO A 2 -16.62 1.73 -13.49
N ASN A 3 -16.75 0.58 -12.84
CA ASN A 3 -16.58 0.43 -11.40
C ASN A 3 -15.09 0.67 -11.08
N ILE A 4 -14.79 1.86 -10.55
CA ILE A 4 -13.44 2.25 -10.12
C ILE A 4 -13.12 1.60 -8.77
N ASN A 5 -12.94 0.29 -8.77
CA ASN A 5 -12.18 -0.37 -7.71
C ASN A 5 -10.70 0.00 -7.89
N ALA A 6 -10.32 1.15 -7.33
CA ALA A 6 -8.93 1.52 -7.02
C ALA A 6 -8.58 1.31 -5.52
N PRO A 7 -8.96 0.20 -4.85
CA PRO A 7 -8.87 0.10 -3.39
C PRO A 7 -7.44 -0.10 -2.85
N LYS A 8 -6.46 -0.41 -3.72
CA LYS A 8 -5.16 -0.93 -3.26
C LYS A 8 -4.15 0.17 -2.90
N GLN A 9 -4.18 1.33 -3.56
CA GLN A 9 -3.22 2.42 -3.30
C GLN A 9 -3.60 3.28 -2.08
N SER A 10 -4.89 3.43 -1.78
CA SER A 10 -5.37 4.30 -0.70
C SER A 10 -5.20 3.72 0.70
N LEU A 11 -4.89 2.42 0.82
CA LEU A 11 -4.89 1.73 2.13
C LEU A 11 -3.72 2.19 3.02
N ASN A 12 -2.55 2.45 2.43
CA ASN A 12 -1.39 2.91 3.19
C ASN A 12 -1.57 4.35 3.70
N THR A 13 -2.17 5.23 2.90
CA THR A 13 -2.53 6.58 3.34
C THR A 13 -3.56 6.55 4.46
N LEU A 14 -4.55 5.64 4.40
CA LEU A 14 -5.55 5.49 5.46
C LEU A 14 -4.91 5.10 6.81
N ILE A 15 -3.94 4.17 6.80
CA ILE A 15 -3.20 3.76 8.01
C ILE A 15 -2.41 4.94 8.59
N ILE A 16 -1.77 5.75 7.74
CA ILE A 16 -1.04 6.95 8.16
C ILE A 16 -1.98 7.97 8.82
N VAL A 17 -3.15 8.22 8.22
CA VAL A 17 -4.14 9.16 8.76
C VAL A 17 -4.66 8.70 10.12
N ILE A 18 -4.91 7.40 10.29
CA ILE A 18 -5.32 6.83 11.58
C ILE A 18 -4.21 6.98 12.63
N GLY A 19 -2.97 6.62 12.31
CA GLY A 19 -1.83 6.78 13.22
C GLY A 19 -1.57 8.24 13.63
N ALA A 20 -1.66 9.16 12.66
CA ALA A 20 -1.54 10.59 12.91
C ALA A 20 -2.69 11.11 13.78
N GLY A 21 -3.93 10.68 13.51
CA GLY A 21 -5.10 11.02 14.32
C GLY A 21 -4.99 10.55 15.77
N LEU A 22 -4.46 9.36 16.00
CA LEU A 22 -4.17 8.83 17.34
C LEU A 22 -3.12 9.69 18.08
N LEU A 23 -2.07 10.12 17.40
CA LEU A 23 -1.06 11.01 17.99
C LEU A 23 -1.61 12.41 18.26
N LEU A 24 -2.45 12.95 17.36
CA LEU A 24 -3.12 14.23 17.59
C LEU A 24 -4.10 14.14 18.77
N TYR A 25 -4.84 13.04 18.88
CA TYR A 25 -5.73 12.79 20.01
C TYR A 25 -4.95 12.75 21.32
N ASP A 26 -3.84 12.00 21.38
CA ASP A 26 -2.94 11.95 22.55
C ASP A 26 -2.40 13.35 22.90
N PHE A 27 -2.01 14.12 21.88
CA PHE A 27 -1.46 15.46 22.06
C PHE A 27 -2.47 16.46 22.64
N ILE A 28 -3.73 16.41 22.18
CA ILE A 28 -4.78 17.35 22.58
C ILE A 28 -5.45 16.91 23.88
N ALA A 29 -5.83 15.63 23.98
CA ALA A 29 -6.58 15.08 25.10
C ALA A 29 -5.71 14.80 26.34
N LYS A 30 -4.38 14.77 26.18
CA LYS A 30 -3.40 14.50 27.25
C LYS A 30 -3.84 13.34 28.17
N PRO A 31 -4.14 12.15 27.60
CA PRO A 31 -4.51 11.01 28.41
C PRO A 31 -3.36 10.66 29.37
N SER A 32 -3.68 10.17 30.57
CA SER A 32 -2.67 9.67 31.52
C SER A 32 -1.89 8.48 30.96
N GLU A 33 -2.50 7.76 30.03
CA GLU A 33 -2.01 6.54 29.45
C GLU A 33 -1.10 6.80 28.25
N ILE A 34 0.20 6.57 28.46
CA ILE A 34 1.26 6.73 27.44
C ILE A 34 1.10 5.74 26.27
N TYR A 35 0.26 4.71 26.43
CA TYR A 35 0.01 3.68 25.42
C TYR A 35 -0.49 4.24 24.09
N PHE A 36 -1.30 5.31 24.08
CA PHE A 36 -1.79 5.91 22.83
C PHE A 36 -0.68 6.53 22.00
N LYS A 37 0.27 7.19 22.67
CA LYS A 37 1.46 7.78 22.02
C LYS A 37 2.34 6.72 21.38
N ILE A 38 2.58 5.61 22.07
CA ILE A 38 3.40 4.49 21.58
C ILE A 38 2.69 3.77 20.43
N ALA A 39 1.42 3.43 20.60
CA ALA A 39 0.62 2.75 19.58
C ALA A 39 0.49 3.62 18.32
N GLY A 40 0.20 4.91 18.47
CA GLY A 40 0.12 5.86 17.36
C GLY A 40 1.45 5.98 16.61
N LEU A 41 2.59 6.03 17.32
CA LEU A 41 3.91 6.08 16.70
C LEU A 41 4.22 4.81 15.91
N VAL A 42 3.98 3.62 16.48
CA VAL A 42 4.25 2.33 15.80
C VAL A 42 3.39 2.18 14.55
N ILE A 43 2.09 2.49 14.63
CA ILE A 43 1.17 2.45 13.49
C ILE A 43 1.60 3.45 12.42
N LEU A 44 1.95 4.67 12.81
CA LEU A 44 2.40 5.71 11.89
C LEU A 44 3.69 5.28 11.17
N MET A 45 4.68 4.77 11.89
CA MET A 45 5.93 4.27 11.32
C MET A 45 5.70 3.12 10.34
N PHE A 46 4.81 2.18 10.67
CA PHE A 46 4.47 1.07 9.78
C PHE A 46 3.78 1.57 8.50
N GLY A 47 2.82 2.48 8.62
CA GLY A 47 2.13 3.10 7.49
C GLY A 47 3.06 3.89 6.59
N LEU A 48 3.95 4.70 7.17
CA LEU A 48 4.96 5.47 6.44
C LEU A 48 5.93 4.55 5.69
N TYR A 49 6.42 3.50 6.36
CA TYR A 49 7.33 2.52 5.76
C TYR A 49 6.71 1.87 4.52
N LYS A 50 5.47 1.39 4.63
CA LYS A 50 4.73 0.80 3.51
C LYS A 50 4.50 1.82 2.38
N SER A 51 4.16 3.06 2.71
CA SER A 51 3.98 4.13 1.73
C SER A 51 5.28 4.44 0.97
N THR A 52 6.41 4.55 1.66
CA THR A 52 7.72 4.77 1.04
C THR A 52 8.17 3.58 0.21
N GLN A 53 7.91 2.35 0.66
CA GLN A 53 8.21 1.14 -0.10
C GLN A 53 7.42 1.06 -1.40
N GLN A 54 6.12 1.40 -1.39
CA GLN A 54 5.32 1.50 -2.61
C GLN A 54 5.88 2.57 -3.54
N TRP A 55 6.13 3.77 -3.02
CA TRP A 55 6.67 4.87 -3.83
C TRP A 55 8.02 4.50 -4.46
N THR A 56 8.88 3.81 -3.72
CA THR A 56 10.17 3.31 -4.23
C THR A 56 10.00 2.20 -5.26
N SER A 57 9.00 1.31 -5.10
CA SER A 57 8.73 0.21 -6.04
C SER A 57 8.10 0.73 -7.34
N ASP A 58 7.15 1.67 -7.24
CA ASP A 58 6.51 2.33 -8.38
C ASP A 58 7.53 3.14 -9.20
N ASN A 59 8.57 3.68 -8.56
CA ASN A 59 9.67 4.38 -9.24
C ASN A 59 10.78 3.44 -9.74
N LYS A 60 10.73 2.13 -9.42
CA LYS A 60 11.69 1.10 -9.86
C LYS A 60 11.17 0.26 -11.02
N SER A 61 9.86 0.25 -11.25
CA SER A 61 9.17 -0.53 -12.29
C SER A 61 9.23 0.06 -13.70
N GLU A 62 9.84 1.23 -13.92
CA GLU A 62 10.20 1.68 -15.30
C GLU A 62 11.42 0.91 -15.87
N ASN A 63 12.01 -0.02 -15.09
CA ASN A 63 13.14 -0.85 -15.49
C ASN A 63 12.98 -2.34 -15.16
N ASN A 64 11.75 -2.89 -15.14
CA ASN A 64 11.52 -4.33 -15.28
C ASN A 64 10.10 -4.56 -15.82
N THR A 65 10.00 -4.68 -17.14
CA THR A 65 9.06 -5.63 -17.76
C THR A 65 9.32 -7.01 -17.13
N GLU A 66 8.29 -7.86 -17.09
CA GLU A 66 8.29 -9.24 -16.57
C GLU A 66 7.92 -9.34 -15.08
N ASP A 67 6.61 -9.36 -14.81
CA ASP A 67 5.95 -10.61 -14.37
C ASP A 67 4.51 -10.31 -13.95
N SER A 68 3.59 -10.36 -14.91
CA SER A 68 2.17 -10.67 -14.67
C SER A 68 1.47 -10.86 -16.01
N SER A 69 0.72 -11.95 -16.09
CA SER A 69 -0.27 -12.35 -17.11
C SER A 69 0.24 -13.04 -18.37
N GLU A 70 0.60 -14.32 -18.26
CA GLU A 70 0.31 -15.32 -19.30
C GLU A 70 -0.19 -16.64 -18.65
N GLU A 71 -1.41 -16.60 -18.12
CA GLU A 71 -2.29 -17.78 -18.08
C GLU A 71 -3.33 -17.61 -19.19
N GLU A 72 -3.11 -18.15 -20.39
CA GLU A 72 -4.13 -18.83 -21.19
C GLU A 72 -3.59 -19.43 -22.52
N SER A 73 -3.91 -20.73 -22.70
CA SER A 73 -4.27 -21.38 -23.96
C SER A 73 -3.17 -21.85 -24.94
N GLU A 74 -2.76 -23.11 -24.70
CA GLU A 74 -2.75 -24.21 -25.68
C GLU A 74 -3.43 -23.89 -27.04
N ASN A 75 -2.66 -23.83 -28.12
CA ASN A 75 -3.17 -24.07 -29.47
C ASN A 75 -2.11 -24.75 -30.36
N ASP A 76 -2.43 -26.00 -30.67
CA ASP A 76 -1.82 -26.90 -31.64
C ASP A 76 -2.22 -26.48 -33.07
N ASN A 77 -1.24 -26.17 -33.93
CA ASN A 77 -1.40 -26.34 -35.39
C ASN A 77 -0.10 -26.11 -36.19
N THR A 78 0.50 -27.24 -36.54
CA THR A 78 1.01 -27.63 -37.87
C THR A 78 1.18 -26.60 -39.01
N ASN A 79 2.28 -26.83 -39.75
CA ASN A 79 2.58 -26.46 -41.15
C ASN A 79 3.19 -25.07 -41.42
N HIS A 80 4.45 -25.07 -41.87
CA HIS A 80 4.73 -24.63 -43.24
C HIS A 80 5.98 -25.30 -43.83
N LYS A 81 5.68 -26.15 -44.82
CA LYS A 81 6.43 -26.56 -46.03
C LYS A 81 7.81 -25.97 -46.28
#